data_AF-A0A355QE78-F1
#
_entry.id   AF-A0A355QE78-F1
#
_cell.length_a   1.000
_cell.length_b   1.000
_cell.length_c   1.000
_cell.angle_alpha   90.00
_cell.angle_beta   90.00
_cell.angle_gamma   90.00
#
_symmetry.space_group_name_H-M   'P 1'
#
loop_
_entity.id
_entity.type
_entity.pdbx_description
1 polymer ?
#
loop_
_entity_poly.entity_id
_entity_poly.type
_entity_poly.pdbx_seq_one_letter_code
_entity_poly.pdbx_strand_id
1 'polypeptide(L)' 'GNIMKFTEGAFQRWGYELVREEFSDVAVGWADCDGDPGDRVLVQDAIADIALQ' A
#
# COMPACT_ATOMS: atom_id res chain seq x y z
N GLY A 1 -2.80 4.19 -10.60
CA GLY A 1 -1.34 3.96 -10.67
C GLY A 1 -0.82 3.41 -12.00
N ASN A 2 -1.52 2.45 -12.62
CA ASN A 2 -1.12 1.79 -13.86
C ASN A 2 -0.94 2.73 -15.08
N ILE A 3 -1.79 3.75 -15.22
CA ILE A 3 -1.72 4.76 -16.29
C ILE A 3 -0.88 5.97 -15.85
N MET A 4 -1.26 6.61 -14.75
CA MET A 4 -0.58 7.79 -14.19
C MET A 4 0.60 7.39 -13.29
N LYS A 5 1.69 6.91 -13.91
CA LYS A 5 2.85 6.27 -13.22
C LYS A 5 3.62 7.17 -12.25
N PHE A 6 3.73 8.46 -12.57
CA PHE A 6 4.55 9.43 -11.82
C PHE A 6 3.74 10.30 -10.85
N THR A 7 2.41 10.22 -10.87
CA THR A 7 1.53 10.88 -9.91
C THR A 7 0.85 9.85 -9.03
N GLU A 8 -0.19 9.15 -9.49
CA GLU A 8 -0.85 8.11 -8.69
C GLU A 8 0.07 6.95 -8.34
N GLY A 9 0.91 6.50 -9.29
CA GLY A 9 1.89 5.45 -9.03
C GLY A 9 2.95 5.88 -8.01
N ALA A 10 3.35 7.16 -8.03
CA ALA A 10 4.26 7.71 -7.03
C ALA A 10 3.59 7.83 -5.66
N PHE A 11 2.33 8.30 -5.62
CA PHE A 11 1.53 8.38 -4.41
C PHE A 11 1.39 7.03 -3.70
N GLN A 12 1.06 5.97 -4.46
CA GLN A 12 1.02 4.60 -3.94
C GLN A 12 2.38 4.20 -3.33
N ARG A 13 3.49 4.40 -4.06
CA ARG A 13 4.84 4.05 -3.57
C ARG A 13 5.21 4.80 -2.29
N TRP A 14 4.96 6.11 -2.25
CA TRP A 14 5.21 6.93 -1.07
C TRP A 14 4.39 6.48 0.14
N GLY A 15 3.15 6.04 -0.06
CA GLY A 15 2.33 5.48 1.00
C GLY A 15 2.94 4.21 1.61
N TYR A 16 3.41 3.27 0.77
CA TYR A 16 4.09 2.06 1.26
C TYR A 16 5.43 2.36 1.93
N GLU A 17 6.20 3.32 1.42
CA GLU A 17 7.45 3.78 2.04
C GLU A 17 7.20 4.34 3.44
N LEU A 18 6.23 5.24 3.59
CA LEU A 18 5.84 5.81 4.88
C LEU A 18 5.45 4.73 5.90
N VAL A 19 4.71 3.70 5.47
CA VAL A 19 4.32 2.58 6.36
C VAL A 19 5.54 1.83 6.87
N ARG A 20 6.54 1.60 6.02
CA ARG A 20 7.78 0.92 6.41
C ARG A 20 8.63 1.78 7.35
N GLU A 21 8.73 3.08 7.07
CA GLU A 21 9.62 3.98 7.80
C GLU A 21 9.04 4.38 9.16
N GLU A 22 7.74 4.67 9.24
CA GLU A 22 7.14 5.36 10.38
C GLU A 22 6.09 4.52 11.14
N PHE A 23 5.60 3.40 10.60
CA PHE A 23 4.49 2.63 11.17
C PHE A 23 4.71 1.11 11.20
N SER A 24 5.94 0.63 11.05
CA SER A 24 6.24 -0.81 10.88
C SER A 24 5.92 -1.68 12.11
N ASP A 25 5.76 -1.05 13.28
CA ASP A 25 5.32 -1.65 14.54
C ASP A 25 3.82 -1.97 14.56
N VAL A 26 3.00 -1.22 13.81
CA VAL A 26 1.53 -1.33 13.83
C VAL A 26 0.92 -1.67 12.47
N ALA A 27 1.66 -1.54 11.37
CA ALA A 27 1.16 -1.76 10.02
C ALA A 27 2.19 -2.48 9.12
N VAL A 28 1.70 -3.17 8.10
CA VAL A 28 2.54 -3.83 7.09
C VAL A 28 1.88 -3.80 5.72
N GLY A 29 2.67 -3.51 4.68
CA GLY A 29 2.19 -3.47 3.31
C GLY A 29 1.93 -4.86 2.74
N TRP A 30 0.91 -5.01 1.88
CA TRP A 30 0.64 -6.24 1.13
C TRP A 30 1.89 -6.77 0.43
N ALA A 31 2.64 -5.88 -0.22
CA ALA A 31 3.89 -6.22 -0.91
C ALA A 31 4.97 -6.84 0.00
N ASP A 32 4.86 -6.67 1.31
CA ASP A 32 5.85 -7.12 2.30
C ASP A 32 5.37 -8.34 3.11
N CYS A 33 4.09 -8.71 3.01
CA CYS A 33 3.50 -9.80 3.82
C CYS A 33 2.60 -10.78 3.05
N ASP A 34 2.36 -10.57 1.75
CA ASP A 34 1.53 -11.43 0.90
C ASP A 34 0.11 -11.69 1.48
N GLY A 35 -0.43 -10.71 2.19
CA GLY A 35 -1.78 -10.73 2.74
C GLY A 35 -1.92 -11.25 4.18
N ASP A 36 -0.83 -11.67 4.83
CA ASP A 36 -0.84 -12.05 6.24
C ASP A 36 -0.13 -11.01 7.13
N PRO A 37 -0.86 -10.06 7.73
CA PRO A 37 -0.25 -9.02 8.55
C PRO A 37 0.08 -9.48 9.97
N GLY A 38 -0.31 -10.69 10.39
CA GLY A 38 -0.35 -11.09 11.79
C GLY A 38 -1.26 -10.16 12.61
N ASP A 39 -0.74 -9.61 13.70
CA ASP A 39 -1.47 -8.70 14.59
C ASP A 39 -1.47 -7.22 14.13
N ARG A 40 -0.83 -6.90 13.00
CA ARG A 40 -0.71 -5.54 12.48
C ARG A 40 -1.85 -5.18 11.51
N VAL A 41 -1.98 -3.90 11.21
CA VAL A 41 -2.89 -3.41 10.17
C VAL A 41 -2.31 -3.73 8.78
N LEU A 42 -3.10 -4.40 7.94
CA LEU A 42 -2.75 -4.62 6.54
C LEU A 42 -2.97 -3.36 5.72
N VAL A 43 -1.90 -2.86 5.08
CA VAL A 43 -1.97 -1.78 4.11
C VAL A 43 -1.93 -2.38 2.71
N GLN A 44 -3.01 -2.18 1.95
CA GLN A 44 -3.16 -2.69 0.60
C GLN A 44 -3.64 -1.59 -0.35
N ASP A 45 -3.60 -1.86 -1.64
CA ASP A 45 -4.05 -0.94 -2.67
C ASP A 45 -4.91 -1.65 -3.72
N ALA A 46 -5.68 -0.85 -4.46
CA ALA A 46 -6.48 -1.30 -5.59
C ALA A 46 -6.37 -0.27 -6.72
N ILE A 47 -6.54 -0.73 -7.97
CA ILE A 47 -6.67 0.19 -9.11
C ILE A 47 -7.97 1.00 -8.94
N ALA A 48 -7.93 2.28 -9.29
CA ALA A 48 -8.96 3.25 -8.92
C ALA A 48 -10.38 2.89 -9.44
N ASP A 49 -10.49 2.31 -10.63
CA ASP A 49 -11.76 1.82 -11.16
C ASP A 49 -12.22 0.54 -10.44
N ILE A 50 -11.32 -0.42 -10.24
CA ILE A 50 -11.57 -1.67 -9.48
C ILE A 50 -12.01 -1.38 -8.04
N ALA A 51 -11.47 -0.35 -7.40
CA ALA A 51 -11.83 0.04 -6.04
C ALA A 51 -13.31 0.48 -5.90
N LEU A 52 -13.96 0.85 -7.00
CA LEU A 52 -15.35 1.31 -7.04
C LEU A 52 -16.32 0.25 -7.57
N GLN A 53 -15.84 -0.96 -7.90
CA GLN A 53 -16.68 -2.10 -8.32
C GLN A 53 -17.00 -3.00 -7.13
#